data_AF-A0A807ZLF6-F1
#
_entry.id   AF-A0A807ZLF6-F1
#
_cell.length_a   1.000
_cell.length_b   1.000
_cell.length_c   1.000
_cell.angle_alpha   90.00
_cell.angle_beta   90.00
_cell.angle_gamma   90.00
#
_symmetry.space_group_name_H-M   'P 1'
#
loop_
_entity.id
_entity.type
_entity.pdbx_description
1 polymer ?
#
loop_
_entity_poly.entity_id
_entity_poly.type
_entity_poly.pdbx_seq_one_letter_code
_entity_poly.pdbx_strand_id
1 'polypeptide(L)' 'MSIGVLALLAVIPILIALILMVGLRWPATRAMPLAWLVCAISGVIGWKLDILYLAALSLQGVVVAIGQCCPVKHP' A
#
# COMPACT_ATOMS: atom_id res chain seq x y z
N MET A 1 -6.55 -19.40 8.81
CA MET A 1 -5.85 -19.65 7.52
C MET A 1 -4.44 -20.12 7.83
N SER A 2 -3.89 -21.09 7.07
CA SER A 2 -2.49 -21.51 7.25
C SER A 2 -1.54 -20.37 6.88
N ILE A 3 -0.46 -20.21 7.65
CA ILE A 3 0.56 -19.16 7.48
C ILE A 3 1.14 -19.17 6.06
N GLY A 4 1.27 -20.36 5.44
CA GLY A 4 1.75 -20.48 4.07
C GLY A 4 0.86 -19.79 3.02
N VAL A 5 -0.47 -19.81 3.21
CA VAL A 5 -1.42 -19.16 2.28
C VAL A 5 -1.37 -17.63 2.45
N LEU A 6 -1.20 -17.15 3.69
CA LEU A 6 -1.08 -15.72 3.99
C LEU A 6 0.22 -15.14 3.44
N ALA A 7 1.32 -15.90 3.51
CA ALA A 7 2.61 -15.50 2.95
C ALA A 7 2.55 -15.36 1.42
N LEU A 8 1.94 -16.32 0.72
CA LEU A 8 1.75 -16.24 -0.74
C LEU A 8 0.89 -15.04 -1.14
N LEU A 9 -0.14 -14.72 -0.34
CA LEU A 9 -1.01 -13.59 -0.62
C LEU A 9 -0.32 -12.23 -0.44
N ALA A 10 0.60 -12.11 0.54
CA ALA A 10 1.40 -10.90 0.74
C ALA A 10 2.40 -10.63 -0.39
N VAL A 11 2.83 -11.68 -1.10
CA VAL A 11 3.76 -11.54 -2.23
C VAL A 11 3.08 -10.95 -3.46
N ILE A 12 1.75 -11.08 -3.61
CA ILE A 12 0.98 -10.56 -4.76
C ILE A 12 1.10 -9.03 -4.93
N PRO A 13 0.78 -8.19 -3.92
CA PRO A 13 0.89 -6.74 -4.07
C PRO A 13 2.34 -6.28 -4.26
N ILE A 14 3.31 -6.99 -3.67
CA ILE A 14 4.74 -6.71 -3.84
C ILE A 14 5.16 -6.97 -5.29
N LEU A 15 4.78 -8.11 -5.87
CA LEU A 15 5.05 -8.42 -7.27
C LEU A 15 4.42 -7.40 -8.21
N ILE A 16 3.18 -6.97 -7.94
CA ILE A 16 2.49 -5.97 -8.76
C ILE A 16 3.20 -4.62 -8.67
N ALA A 17 3.60 -4.17 -7.48
CA ALA A 17 4.38 -2.94 -7.32
C ALA A 17 5.72 -3.02 -8.06
N LEU A 18 6.40 -4.16 -8.00
CA LEU A 18 7.68 -4.40 -8.66
C LEU A 18 7.53 -4.38 -10.19
N ILE A 19 6.51 -5.04 -10.73
CA ILE A 19 6.21 -5.04 -12.19
C ILE A 19 5.88 -3.63 -12.67
N LEU A 20 5.07 -2.88 -11.91
CA LEU A 20 4.63 -1.55 -12.30
C LEU A 20 5.77 -0.52 -12.29
N MET A 21 6.68 -0.59 -11.32
CA MET A 21 7.83 0.32 -11.22
C MET A 21 9.02 -0.10 -12.10
N VAL A 22 9.37 -1.39 -12.11
CA VAL A 22 10.57 -1.89 -12.81
C VAL A 22 10.30 -2.18 -14.28
N GLY A 23 9.11 -2.72 -14.62
CA GLY A 23 8.79 -3.13 -15.98
C GLY A 23 8.36 -1.98 -16.89
N LEU A 24 7.45 -1.11 -16.42
CA LEU A 24 6.81 -0.09 -17.26
C LEU A 24 7.39 1.33 -17.10
N ARG A 25 8.37 1.51 -16.20
CA ARG A 25 9.03 2.81 -15.88
C ARG A 25 8.03 3.96 -15.73
N TRP A 26 6.86 3.66 -15.15
CA TRP A 26 5.83 4.65 -14.90
C TRP A 26 6.27 5.61 -13.78
N PRO A 27 5.91 6.90 -13.85
CA PRO A 27 6.28 7.87 -12.84
C PRO A 27 5.79 7.38 -11.46
N ALA A 28 6.68 7.40 -10.47
CA ALA A 28 6.44 6.92 -9.11
C ALA A 28 5.14 7.48 -8.49
N THR A 29 4.74 8.68 -8.91
CA THR A 29 3.49 9.36 -8.55
C THR A 29 2.23 8.56 -8.91
N ARG A 30 2.26 7.77 -10.00
CA ARG A 30 1.13 6.90 -10.39
C ARG A 30 1.25 5.48 -9.84
N ALA A 31 2.47 5.01 -9.64
CA ALA A 31 2.70 3.66 -9.13
C ALA A 31 2.32 3.53 -7.64
N MET A 32 2.53 4.58 -6.84
CA MET A 32 2.22 4.57 -5.42
C MET A 32 0.72 4.37 -5.09
N PRO A 33 -0.23 5.15 -5.65
CA PRO A 33 -1.66 4.96 -5.35
C PRO A 33 -2.19 3.64 -5.90
N LEU A 34 -1.68 3.18 -7.05
CA LEU A 34 -2.11 1.91 -7.65
C LEU A 34 -1.64 0.71 -6.84
N ALA A 35 -0.40 0.74 -6.35
CA ALA A 35 0.13 -0.29 -5.45
C ALA A 35 -0.66 -0.33 -4.13
N TRP A 36 -1.00 0.84 -3.57
CA TRP A 36 -1.83 0.93 -2.36
C TRP A 36 -3.22 0.28 -2.58
N LEU A 37 -3.88 0.57 -3.69
CA LEU A 37 -5.21 0.05 -4.01
C LEU A 37 -5.21 -1.49 -4.12
N VAL A 38 -4.20 -2.05 -4.79
CA VAL A 38 -4.00 -3.50 -4.89
C VAL A 38 -3.71 -4.12 -3.52
N CYS A 39 -2.86 -3.48 -2.72
CA CYS A 39 -2.58 -3.88 -1.34
C CYS A 39 -3.86 -3.89 -0.50
N ALA A 40 -4.65 -2.81 -0.55
CA ALA A 40 -5.90 -2.67 0.19
C ALA A 40 -6.91 -3.77 -0.16
N ILE A 41 -7.10 -4.07 -1.44
CA ILE A 41 -7.98 -5.14 -1.90
C ILE A 41 -7.48 -6.52 -1.42
N SER A 42 -6.19 -6.80 -1.56
CA SER A 42 -5.59 -8.05 -1.07
C SER A 42 -5.69 -8.20 0.45
N GLY A 43 -5.58 -7.09 1.18
CA GLY A 43 -5.76 -6.96 2.63
C GLY A 43 -7.16 -7.35 3.09
N VAL A 44 -8.18 -6.75 2.48
CA VAL A 44 -9.59 -6.98 2.83
C VAL A 44 -10.03 -8.39 2.46
N ILE A 45 -9.62 -8.91 1.30
CA ILE A 45 -10.04 -10.25 0.84
C ILE A 45 -9.26 -11.35 1.58
N GLY A 46 -7.97 -11.13 1.81
CA GLY A 46 -7.06 -12.10 2.40
C GLY A 46 -7.10 -12.24 3.90
N TRP A 47 -7.02 -11.08 4.57
CA TRP A 47 -6.93 -11.00 6.02
C TRP A 47 -8.24 -10.54 6.66
N LYS A 48 -9.30 -10.29 5.88
CA LYS A 48 -10.59 -9.78 6.36
C LYS A 48 -10.40 -8.57 7.30
N LEU A 49 -9.50 -7.68 6.92
CA LEU A 49 -9.24 -6.44 7.64
C LEU A 49 -10.53 -5.61 7.71
N ASP A 50 -10.84 -5.12 8.91
CA ASP A 50 -11.97 -4.23 9.13
C ASP A 50 -11.86 -2.99 8.25
N ILE A 51 -12.93 -2.63 7.56
CA ILE A 51 -12.93 -1.51 6.60
C ILE A 51 -12.59 -0.20 7.33
N LEU A 52 -13.03 -0.08 8.59
CA LEU A 52 -12.71 1.07 9.44
C LEU A 52 -11.21 1.16 9.75
N TYR A 53 -10.57 0.01 9.99
CA TYR A 53 -9.13 -0.07 10.25
C TYR A 53 -8.32 0.24 8.99
N LEU A 54 -8.75 -0.28 7.84
CA LEU A 54 -8.16 0.03 6.54
C LEU A 54 -8.24 1.53 6.24
N ALA A 55 -9.40 2.16 6.46
CA ALA A 55 -9.61 3.59 6.24
C ALA A 55 -8.75 4.44 7.19
N ALA A 56 -8.61 4.05 8.46
CA ALA A 56 -7.72 4.73 9.40
C ALA A 56 -6.25 4.69 8.95
N LEU A 57 -5.78 3.54 8.46
CA LEU A 57 -4.44 3.38 7.90
C LEU A 57 -4.23 4.25 6.65
N SER A 58 -5.23 4.34 5.75
CA SER A 58 -5.18 5.22 4.58
C SER A 58 -5.04 6.69 4.99
N LEU A 59 -5.85 7.12 5.96
CA LEU A 59 -5.88 8.50 6.42
C LEU A 59 -4.58 8.87 7.11
N GLN A 60 -4.04 7.96 7.94
CA GLN A 60 -2.71 8.10 8.51
C GLN A 60 -1.63 8.21 7.43
N GLY A 61 -1.66 7.35 6.40
CA GLY A 61 -0.72 7.41 5.28
C GLY A 61 -0.74 8.74 4.53
N VAL A 62 -1.93 9.31 4.30
CA VAL A 62 -2.09 10.63 3.66
C VAL A 62 -1.57 11.75 4.55
N VAL A 63 -1.87 11.73 5.84
CA VAL A 63 -1.37 12.73 6.80
C VAL A 63 0.15 12.68 6.89
N VAL A 64 0.74 11.48 6.94
CA VAL A 64 2.20 11.30 6.93
C VAL A 64 2.78 11.85 5.64
N ALA A 65 2.23 11.51 4.46
CA ALA A 65 2.70 11.97 3.15
C ALA A 65 2.66 13.50 3.01
N ILE A 66 1.59 14.13 3.47
CA ILE A 66 1.47 15.59 3.53
C ILE A 66 2.52 16.17 4.50
N GLY A 67 2.72 15.52 5.64
CA GLY A 67 3.76 15.88 6.61
C GLY A 67 5.19 15.75 6.08
N GLN A 68 5.48 14.78 5.19
CA GLN A 68 6.78 14.69 4.50
C GLN A 68 6.96 15.81 3.46
N CYS A 69 5.88 16.21 2.78
CA CYS A 69 5.94 17.12 1.63
C CYS A 69 6.03 18.59 2.06
N CYS A 70 5.52 18.94 3.23
CA CYS A 70 5.82 20.21 3.87
C CYS A 70 7.12 20.03 4.67
N PRO A 71 8.17 20.86 4.48
CA PRO A 71 9.32 20.82 5.36
C PRO A 71 8.86 21.33 6.73
N VAL A 72 8.32 20.45 7.57
CA VAL A 72 8.19 20.68 9.00
C VAL A 72 9.64 20.72 9.49
N LYS A 73 10.19 21.92 9.50
CA LYS A 73 11.41 22.26 10.22
C LYS A 73 11.10 21.94 11.68
N HIS A 74 11.36 20.71 12.10
CA HIS A 74 11.48 20.36 13.51
C HIS A 74 12.59 21.25 14.08
N PRO A 75 12.31 22.14 15.05
CA PRO A 75 13.35 22.56 15.99
C PRO A 75 13.73 21.39 16.91
#